data_AF-A0AAW6XW38-F1
#
_entry.id   AF-A0AAW6XW38-F1
#
_cell.length_a   1.000
_cell.length_b   1.000
_cell.length_c   1.000
_cell.angle_alpha   90.00
_cell.angle_beta   90.00
_cell.angle_gamma   90.00
#
_symmetry.space_group_name_H-M   'P 1'
#
loop_
_entity.id
_entity.type
_entity.pdbx_description
1 polymer ?
#
loop_
_entity_poly.entity_id
_entity_poly.type
_entity_poly.pdbx_seq_one_letter_code
_entity_poly.pdbx_strand_id
1 'polypeptide(L)'
;MGTKLPRLSKKNTAQALEYLTTIKIIKSHLSEVEKACKAYLVEKAFEPGTKVTAHAPNGADIATVSITKPAETLDYEVTDEDAYAAWLQVHEPADYERAVQTVQVVREWAKKGPQLALYVQKNDGALPNGVNVKPSRPPHVVVRQSPAQADNYLANYVKQLSALPQLGGRDE
;
A
#
# COMPACT_ATOMS: atom_id res chain seq x y z
N MET A 1 -16.02 20.04 32.89
CA MET A 1 -17.27 20.36 32.19
C MET A 1 -17.39 19.45 30.99
N GLY A 2 -18.18 18.37 31.09
CA GLY A 2 -18.40 17.45 29.96
C GLY A 2 -19.48 18.04 29.06
N THR A 3 -19.09 18.51 27.87
CA THR A 3 -20.03 18.87 26.81
C THR A 3 -20.80 17.62 26.41
N LYS A 4 -21.99 17.45 26.99
CA LYS A 4 -22.96 16.46 26.52
C LYS A 4 -23.27 16.83 25.07
N LEU A 5 -22.75 16.04 24.12
CA LEU A 5 -23.09 16.17 22.71
C LEU A 5 -24.62 16.21 22.58
N PRO A 6 -25.18 17.15 21.81
CA PRO A 6 -26.62 17.29 21.68
C PRO A 6 -27.22 15.97 21.17
N ARG A 7 -28.34 15.55 21.75
CA ARG A 7 -29.11 14.39 21.24
C ARG A 7 -29.49 14.70 19.79
N LEU A 8 -28.77 14.10 18.84
CA LEU A 8 -29.08 14.19 17.42
C LEU A 8 -30.52 13.71 17.22
N SER A 9 -31.32 14.47 16.48
CA SER A 9 -32.70 14.08 16.18
C SER A 9 -32.67 12.73 15.46
N LYS A 10 -33.65 11.84 15.73
CA LYS A 10 -33.75 10.53 15.06
C LYS A 10 -33.66 10.65 13.53
N LYS A 11 -34.19 11.74 12.97
CA LYS A 11 -34.11 12.07 11.55
C LYS A 11 -32.67 12.36 11.09
N ASN A 12 -31.92 13.18 11.82
CA ASN A 12 -30.52 13.49 11.48
C ASN A 12 -29.64 12.24 11.59
N THR A 13 -29.89 11.38 12.60
CA THR A 13 -29.18 10.10 12.74
C THR A 13 -29.49 9.15 11.60
N ALA A 14 -30.76 9.00 11.21
CA ALA A 14 -31.14 8.15 10.08
C ALA A 14 -30.49 8.61 8.77
N GLN A 15 -30.51 9.92 8.50
CA GLN A 15 -29.88 10.50 7.31
C GLN A 15 -28.36 10.32 7.30
N ALA A 16 -27.69 10.48 8.45
CA ALA A 16 -26.25 10.24 8.56
C ALA A 16 -25.89 8.76 8.31
N LEU A 17 -26.70 7.82 8.79
CA LEU A 17 -26.52 6.38 8.53
C LEU A 17 -26.71 6.04 7.06
N GLU A 18 -27.73 6.63 6.42
CA GLU A 18 -27.96 6.49 4.98
C GLU A 18 -26.74 6.98 4.18
N TYR A 19 -26.27 8.19 4.46
CA TYR A 19 -25.09 8.75 3.78
C TYR A 19 -23.84 7.91 3.98
N LEU A 20 -23.58 7.45 5.21
CA LEU A 20 -22.43 6.58 5.50
C LEU A 20 -22.52 5.27 4.72
N THR A 21 -23.71 4.68 4.64
CA THR A 21 -23.95 3.43 3.90
C THR A 21 -23.73 3.63 2.40
N THR A 22 -24.28 4.69 1.84
CA THR A 22 -24.09 5.05 0.42
C THR A 22 -22.61 5.30 0.10
N ILE A 23 -21.90 6.06 0.95
CA ILE A 23 -20.45 6.29 0.80
C ILE A 23 -19.69 4.96 0.83
N LYS A 24 -20.05 4.04 1.74
CA LYS A 24 -19.40 2.73 1.85
C LYS A 24 -19.61 1.88 0.59
N ILE A 25 -20.81 1.90 0.01
CA ILE A 25 -21.11 1.18 -1.24
C ILE A 25 -20.27 1.76 -2.38
N ILE A 26 -20.31 3.08 -2.58
CA ILE A 26 -19.53 3.77 -3.62
C ILE A 26 -18.04 3.47 -3.47
N LYS A 27 -17.49 3.60 -2.25
CA LYS A 27 -16.07 3.32 -1.97
C LYS A 27 -15.69 1.88 -2.31
N SER A 28 -16.56 0.93 -2.01
CA SER A 28 -16.28 -0.49 -2.28
C SER A 28 -16.22 -0.74 -3.78
N HIS A 29 -17.19 -0.22 -4.53
CA HIS A 29 -17.19 -0.31 -5.99
C HIS A 29 -15.99 0.39 -6.63
N LEU A 30 -15.66 1.61 -6.18
CA LEU A 30 -14.48 2.34 -6.68
C LEU A 30 -13.18 1.58 -6.39
N SER A 31 -13.08 0.88 -5.24
CA SER A 31 -11.90 0.05 -4.93
C SER A 31 -11.76 -1.15 -5.86
N GLU A 32 -12.87 -1.77 -6.27
CA GLU A 32 -12.86 -2.87 -7.25
C GLU A 32 -12.42 -2.39 -8.63
N VAL A 33 -12.97 -1.26 -9.08
CA VAL A 33 -12.57 -0.62 -10.34
C VAL A 33 -11.09 -0.22 -10.29
N GLU A 34 -10.64 0.38 -9.20
CA GLU A 34 -9.22 0.73 -9.00
C GLU A 34 -8.33 -0.51 -9.09
N LYS A 35 -8.72 -1.62 -8.45
CA LYS A 35 -7.99 -2.88 -8.51
C LYS A 35 -7.89 -3.41 -9.95
N ALA A 36 -8.99 -3.37 -10.71
CA ALA A 36 -9.01 -3.79 -12.10
C ALA A 36 -8.11 -2.91 -12.98
N CYS A 37 -8.15 -1.58 -12.81
CA CYS A 37 -7.26 -0.67 -13.53
C CYS A 37 -5.79 -0.93 -13.19
N LYS A 38 -5.46 -1.12 -11.90
CA LYS A 38 -4.09 -1.43 -11.47
C LYS A 38 -3.59 -2.75 -12.06
N ALA A 39 -4.42 -3.79 -12.08
CA ALA A 39 -4.09 -5.07 -12.69
C ALA A 39 -3.80 -4.90 -14.19
N TYR A 40 -4.68 -4.20 -14.92
CA TYR A 40 -4.46 -3.91 -16.34
C TYR A 40 -3.13 -3.19 -16.60
N LEU A 41 -2.81 -2.17 -15.80
CA LEU A 41 -1.58 -1.41 -15.96
C LEU A 41 -0.32 -2.29 -15.78
N VAL A 42 -0.33 -3.20 -14.80
CA VAL A 42 0.78 -4.13 -14.53
C VAL A 42 0.86 -5.23 -15.57
N GLU A 43 -0.28 -5.76 -16.01
CA GLU A 43 -0.32 -6.96 -16.87
C GLU A 43 -0.20 -6.65 -18.36
N LYS A 44 -0.58 -5.44 -18.79
CA LYS A 44 -0.78 -5.13 -20.21
C LYS A 44 -0.16 -3.84 -20.69
N ALA A 45 -0.09 -2.80 -19.85
CA ALA A 45 0.20 -1.45 -20.34
C ALA A 45 1.67 -1.03 -20.19
N PHE A 46 2.34 -1.43 -19.11
CA PHE A 46 3.64 -0.88 -18.74
C PHE A 46 4.56 -1.93 -18.13
N GLU A 47 5.86 -1.74 -18.31
CA GLU A 47 6.88 -2.60 -17.72
C GLU A 47 7.14 -2.26 -16.25
N PRO A 48 7.56 -3.23 -15.41
CA PRO A 48 7.98 -2.96 -14.04
C PRO A 48 9.10 -1.93 -13.94
N GLY A 49 8.99 -0.99 -13.00
CA GLY A 49 9.92 0.13 -12.85
C GLY A 49 9.54 1.38 -13.65
N THR A 50 8.53 1.29 -14.52
CA THR A 50 8.01 2.44 -15.28
C THR A 50 7.44 3.51 -14.36
N LYS A 51 7.71 4.78 -14.67
CA LYS A 51 7.13 5.95 -14.01
C LYS A 51 6.57 6.90 -15.07
N VAL A 52 5.29 7.22 -14.95
CA VAL A 52 4.57 8.11 -15.87
C VAL A 52 3.78 9.16 -15.11
N THR A 53 3.63 10.33 -15.73
CA THR A 53 2.67 11.34 -15.27
C THR A 53 1.35 11.09 -16.00
N ALA A 54 0.27 10.99 -15.24
CA ALA A 54 -1.07 10.94 -15.80
C ALA A 54 -1.56 12.37 -16.04
N HIS A 55 -2.21 12.59 -17.17
CA HIS A 55 -2.74 13.88 -17.59
C HIS A 55 -4.25 13.79 -17.80
N ALA A 56 -4.96 14.86 -17.45
CA ALA A 56 -6.35 15.07 -17.79
C ALA A 56 -6.53 15.36 -19.29
N PRO A 57 -7.75 15.28 -19.84
CA PRO A 57 -8.02 15.61 -21.26
C PRO A 57 -7.63 17.05 -21.66
N ASN A 58 -7.56 17.96 -20.69
CA ASN A 58 -7.11 19.34 -20.89
C ASN A 58 -5.58 19.51 -20.75
N GLY A 59 -4.83 18.43 -20.63
CA GLY A 59 -3.37 18.41 -20.50
C GLY A 59 -2.82 18.66 -19.09
N ALA A 60 -3.67 18.89 -18.08
CA ALA A 60 -3.21 19.13 -16.72
C ALA A 60 -2.72 17.85 -16.04
N ASP A 61 -1.64 17.93 -15.26
CA ASP A 61 -1.11 16.81 -14.48
C ASP A 61 -2.06 16.42 -13.34
N ILE A 62 -2.46 15.15 -13.29
CA ILE A 62 -3.42 14.65 -12.30
C ILE A 62 -2.78 13.75 -11.24
N ALA A 63 -1.74 13.01 -11.60
CA ALA A 63 -1.02 12.12 -10.70
C ALA A 63 0.29 11.66 -11.31
N THR A 64 1.20 11.17 -10.48
CA THR A 64 2.32 10.33 -10.91
C THR A 64 1.96 8.87 -10.64
N VAL A 65 2.06 8.03 -11.67
CA VAL A 65 1.84 6.59 -11.59
C VAL A 65 3.18 5.89 -11.77
N SER A 66 3.54 5.05 -10.82
CA SER A 66 4.76 4.25 -10.87
C SER A 66 4.42 2.78 -10.72
N ILE A 67 5.03 1.91 -11.53
CA ILE A 67 4.98 0.47 -11.33
C ILE A 67 6.26 0.07 -10.63
N THR A 68 6.15 -0.57 -9.47
CA THR A 68 7.34 -1.04 -8.74
C THR A 68 8.03 -2.14 -9.53
N LYS A 69 9.35 -2.19 -9.45
CA LYS A 69 10.09 -3.38 -9.89
C LYS A 69 9.68 -4.59 -9.01
N PRO A 70 9.69 -5.82 -9.56
CA PRO A 70 9.60 -7.00 -8.71
C PRO A 70 10.80 -6.99 -7.74
N ALA A 71 10.64 -7.61 -6.57
CA ALA A 71 11.80 -7.83 -5.71
C ALA A 71 12.74 -8.84 -6.39
N GLU A 72 13.88 -8.37 -6.89
CA GLU A 72 14.85 -9.21 -7.62
C GLU A 72 15.63 -10.16 -6.70
N THR A 73 15.67 -9.88 -5.41
CA THR A 73 16.38 -10.70 -4.41
C THR A 73 15.42 -11.42 -3.48
N LEU A 74 15.78 -12.64 -3.08
CA LEU A 74 15.18 -13.32 -1.94
C LEU A 74 15.34 -12.40 -0.72
N ASP A 75 14.22 -11.89 -0.22
CA ASP A 75 14.18 -11.18 1.05
C ASP A 75 13.97 -12.23 2.15
N TYR A 76 14.41 -11.96 3.36
CA TYR A 76 14.32 -12.89 4.48
C TYR A 76 13.59 -12.21 5.63
N GLU A 77 12.83 -12.98 6.39
CA GLU A 77 12.16 -12.48 7.58
C GLU A 77 12.31 -13.47 8.74
N VAL A 78 12.44 -12.95 9.95
CA VAL A 78 12.45 -13.75 11.16
C VAL A 78 11.00 -14.05 11.55
N THR A 79 10.63 -15.33 11.56
CA THR A 79 9.30 -15.79 12.00
C THR A 79 9.32 -16.35 13.41
N ASP A 80 10.49 -16.78 13.90
CA ASP A 80 10.70 -17.26 15.26
C ASP A 80 12.01 -16.68 15.80
N GLU A 81 11.89 -15.67 16.66
CA GLU A 81 13.04 -14.96 17.23
C GLU A 81 13.86 -15.84 18.18
N ASP A 82 13.23 -16.80 18.87
CA ASP A 82 13.89 -17.67 19.84
C ASP A 82 14.77 -18.70 19.14
N ALA A 83 14.24 -19.32 18.08
CA ALA A 83 14.99 -20.25 17.23
C ALA A 83 16.14 -19.54 16.51
N TYR A 84 15.92 -18.30 16.07
CA TYR A 84 16.96 -17.49 15.41
C TYR A 84 18.06 -17.06 16.39
N ALA A 85 17.71 -16.64 17.60
CA ALA A 85 18.67 -16.33 18.66
C ALA A 85 19.52 -17.55 19.02
N ALA A 86 18.90 -18.73 19.16
CA ALA A 86 19.62 -19.98 19.44
C ALA A 86 20.56 -20.37 18.28
N TRP A 87 20.15 -20.14 17.03
CA TRP A 87 21.01 -20.37 15.88
C TRP A 87 22.23 -19.43 15.87
N LEU A 88 22.03 -18.14 16.13
CA LEU A 88 23.10 -17.14 16.22
C LEU A 88 24.12 -17.50 17.31
N GLN A 89 23.65 -17.99 18.46
CA GLN A 89 24.52 -18.41 19.56
C GLN A 89 25.50 -19.53 19.15
N VAL A 90 25.08 -20.43 18.25
CA VAL A 90 25.87 -21.58 17.82
C VAL A 90 26.77 -21.25 16.62
N HIS A 91 26.25 -20.52 15.63
CA HIS A 91 26.93 -20.32 14.34
C HIS A 91 27.62 -18.97 14.21
N GLU A 92 27.13 -17.93 14.90
CA GLU A 92 27.65 -16.55 14.81
C GLU A 92 27.82 -15.94 16.22
N PRO A 93 28.61 -16.57 17.13
CA PRO A 93 28.67 -16.19 18.55
C PRO A 93 29.16 -14.75 18.77
N ALA A 94 30.01 -14.23 17.88
CA ALA A 94 30.48 -12.85 17.92
C ALA A 94 29.37 -11.83 17.59
N ASP A 95 28.45 -12.19 16.69
CA ASP A 95 27.31 -11.33 16.35
C ASP A 95 26.13 -11.55 17.31
N TYR A 96 26.01 -12.72 17.97
CA TYR A 96 25.00 -13.00 18.98
C TYR A 96 24.95 -11.95 20.10
N GLU A 97 26.10 -11.61 20.70
CA GLU A 97 26.16 -10.62 21.79
C GLU A 97 25.72 -9.21 21.36
N ARG A 98 25.90 -8.88 20.08
CA ARG A 98 25.51 -7.59 19.50
C ARG A 98 24.05 -7.60 19.05
N ALA A 99 23.58 -8.74 18.55
CA ALA A 99 22.26 -8.92 17.95
C ALA A 99 21.18 -9.21 18.99
N VAL A 100 21.52 -9.78 20.14
CA VAL A 100 20.55 -10.18 21.18
C VAL A 100 20.71 -9.26 22.40
N GLN A 101 19.64 -8.56 22.77
CA GLN A 101 19.72 -7.48 23.76
C GLN A 101 19.53 -7.97 25.20
N THR A 102 18.68 -8.98 25.43
CA THR A 102 18.48 -9.79 26.65
C THR A 102 17.47 -10.91 26.34
N VAL A 103 17.57 -12.08 27.00
CA VAL A 103 16.67 -13.27 26.89
C VAL A 103 15.91 -13.38 25.55
N GLN A 104 16.65 -13.71 24.48
CA GLN A 104 16.15 -14.01 23.13
C GLN A 104 15.48 -12.88 22.34
N VAL A 105 15.46 -11.64 22.84
CA VAL A 105 15.00 -10.50 22.02
C VAL A 105 16.07 -10.11 20.99
N VAL A 106 15.78 -10.35 19.72
CA VAL A 106 16.67 -10.02 18.61
C VAL A 106 16.45 -8.56 18.18
N ARG A 107 17.54 -7.79 18.15
CA ARG A 107 17.52 -6.37 17.77
C ARG A 107 17.06 -6.20 16.32
N GLU A 108 16.28 -5.14 16.09
CA GLU A 108 15.68 -4.84 14.77
C GLU A 108 16.67 -4.85 13.60
N TRP A 109 17.90 -4.34 13.79
CA TRP A 109 18.89 -4.33 12.71
C TRP A 109 19.31 -5.75 12.28
N ALA A 110 19.32 -6.70 13.22
CA ALA A 110 19.71 -8.09 12.97
C ALA A 110 18.58 -8.94 12.34
N LYS A 111 17.37 -8.37 12.28
CA LYS A 111 16.18 -8.97 11.64
C LYS A 111 15.97 -8.47 10.19
N LYS A 112 16.79 -7.55 9.70
CA LYS A 112 16.62 -6.97 8.37
C LYS A 112 17.16 -7.89 7.28
N GLY A 113 16.46 -7.95 6.15
CA GLY A 113 16.82 -8.74 4.97
C GLY A 113 18.31 -8.70 4.58
N PRO A 114 18.99 -7.53 4.52
CA PRO A 114 20.41 -7.49 4.19
C PRO A 114 21.31 -8.24 5.18
N GLN A 115 21.01 -8.19 6.48
CA GLN A 115 21.80 -8.90 7.49
C GLN A 115 21.53 -10.40 7.44
N LEU A 116 20.26 -10.79 7.28
CA LEU A 116 19.86 -12.19 7.13
C LEU A 116 20.50 -12.82 5.88
N ALA A 117 20.52 -12.10 4.76
CA ALA A 117 21.19 -12.53 3.54
C ALA A 117 22.70 -12.74 3.76
N LEU A 118 23.35 -11.90 4.56
CA LEU A 118 24.76 -12.03 4.92
C LEU A 118 25.02 -13.29 5.76
N TYR A 119 24.16 -13.62 6.72
CA TYR A 119 24.28 -14.87 7.48
C TYR A 119 24.08 -16.11 6.60
N VAL A 120 23.09 -16.08 5.71
CA VAL A 120 22.88 -17.16 4.73
C VAL A 120 24.11 -17.33 3.85
N GLN A 121 24.69 -16.24 3.35
CA GLN A 121 25.89 -16.29 2.49
C GLN A 121 27.12 -16.81 3.25
N LYS A 122 27.32 -16.39 4.51
CA LYS A 122 28.43 -16.86 5.35
C LYS A 122 28.33 -18.36 5.67
N ASN A 123 27.12 -18.91 5.71
CA ASN A 123 26.86 -20.30 6.11
C ASN A 123 26.49 -21.15 4.88
N ASP A 124 27.17 -20.94 3.75
CA ASP A 124 27.05 -21.74 2.52
C ASP A 124 25.62 -21.88 1.97
N GLY A 125 24.77 -20.87 2.20
CA GLY A 125 23.37 -20.88 1.77
C GLY A 125 22.42 -21.55 2.75
N ALA A 126 22.89 -22.02 3.92
CA ALA A 126 22.03 -22.54 4.97
C ALA A 126 21.20 -21.41 5.60
N LEU A 127 19.89 -21.62 5.65
CA LEU A 127 18.96 -20.67 6.24
C LEU A 127 19.03 -20.75 7.78
N PRO A 128 19.17 -19.63 8.51
CA PRO A 128 19.10 -19.65 9.97
C PRO A 128 17.77 -20.23 10.46
N ASN A 129 17.79 -20.94 11.59
CA ASN A 129 16.54 -21.41 12.20
C ASN A 129 15.66 -20.22 12.57
N GLY A 130 14.34 -20.37 12.42
CA GLY A 130 13.39 -19.28 12.68
C GLY A 130 13.40 -18.16 11.66
N VAL A 131 14.16 -18.27 10.58
CA VAL A 131 14.15 -17.36 9.43
C VAL A 131 13.49 -18.05 8.24
N ASN A 132 12.62 -17.33 7.54
CA ASN A 132 11.99 -17.79 6.31
C ASN A 132 12.38 -16.90 5.13
N VAL A 133 12.36 -17.51 3.94
CA VAL A 133 12.41 -16.77 2.68
C VAL A 133 11.06 -16.07 2.50
N LYS A 134 11.11 -14.76 2.42
CA LYS A 134 9.95 -13.95 2.09
C LYS A 134 9.71 -14.06 0.59
N PRO A 135 8.47 -14.36 0.15
CA PRO A 135 8.16 -14.43 -1.26
C PRO A 135 8.46 -13.10 -1.94
N SER A 136 9.07 -13.16 -3.12
CA SER A 136 9.30 -11.97 -3.95
C SER A 136 7.96 -11.27 -4.18
N ARG A 137 7.91 -9.98 -3.86
CA ARG A 137 6.70 -9.18 -4.06
C ARG A 137 6.53 -8.92 -5.55
N PRO A 138 5.36 -9.22 -6.13
CA PRO A 138 5.11 -8.91 -7.52
C PRO A 138 5.11 -7.38 -7.75
N PRO A 139 5.33 -6.93 -8.99
CA PRO A 139 5.14 -5.54 -9.38
C PRO A 139 3.74 -5.06 -8.99
N HIS A 140 3.64 -3.83 -8.48
CA HIS A 140 2.35 -3.21 -8.19
C HIS A 140 2.37 -1.73 -8.54
N VAL A 141 1.17 -1.18 -8.74
CA VAL A 141 0.99 0.23 -9.09
C VAL A 141 0.94 1.08 -7.83
N VAL A 142 1.75 2.13 -7.82
CA VAL A 142 1.71 3.21 -6.84
C VAL A 142 1.25 4.47 -7.55
N VAL A 143 0.13 5.02 -7.10
CA VAL A 143 -0.38 6.31 -7.57
C VAL A 143 -0.08 7.36 -6.50
N ARG A 144 0.59 8.44 -6.88
CA ARG A 144 0.88 9.59 -6.01
C ARG A 144 0.21 10.81 -6.59
N GLN A 145 -0.59 11.47 -5.78
CA GLN A 145 -1.32 12.68 -6.12
C GLN A 145 -1.12 13.69 -5.00
N SER A 146 -0.84 14.95 -5.36
CA SER A 146 -0.86 16.04 -4.39
C SER A 146 -2.30 16.52 -4.15
N PRO A 147 -2.63 17.09 -2.98
CA PRO A 147 -3.96 17.64 -2.73
C PRO A 147 -4.41 18.64 -3.81
N ALA A 148 -3.51 19.52 -4.25
CA ALA A 148 -3.80 20.48 -5.31
C ALA A 148 -4.14 19.81 -6.66
N GLN A 149 -3.48 18.71 -7.01
CA GLN A 149 -3.80 17.95 -8.22
C GLN A 149 -5.19 17.30 -8.11
N ALA A 150 -5.55 16.77 -6.94
CA ALA A 150 -6.87 16.20 -6.70
C ALA A 150 -7.98 17.26 -6.83
N ASP A 151 -7.80 18.40 -6.14
CA ASP A 151 -8.80 19.47 -6.12
C ASP A 151 -8.98 20.10 -7.51
N ASN A 152 -7.88 20.37 -8.23
CA ASN A 152 -7.93 20.93 -9.57
C ASN A 152 -8.58 19.95 -10.57
N TYR A 153 -8.30 18.66 -10.46
CA TYR A 153 -8.94 17.67 -11.32
C TYR A 153 -10.44 17.58 -11.03
N LEU A 154 -10.85 17.50 -9.77
CA LEU A 154 -12.26 17.42 -9.39
C LEU A 154 -13.03 18.68 -9.82
N ALA A 155 -12.48 19.87 -9.59
CA ALA A 155 -13.11 21.13 -10.00
C ALA A 155 -13.33 21.22 -11.52
N ASN A 156 -12.37 20.71 -12.31
CA ASN A 156 -12.48 20.69 -13.76
C ASN A 156 -13.40 19.57 -14.26
N TYR A 157 -13.38 18.40 -13.62
CA TYR A 157 -14.22 17.26 -13.97
C TYR A 157 -15.70 17.56 -13.71
N VAL A 158 -16.03 18.21 -12.59
CA VAL A 158 -17.39 18.68 -12.29
C VAL A 158 -17.87 19.71 -13.30
N LYS A 159 -17.00 20.65 -13.71
CA LYS A 159 -17.31 21.61 -14.78
C LYS A 159 -17.60 20.93 -16.12
N GLN A 160 -16.82 19.91 -16.48
CA GLN A 160 -17.03 19.13 -17.70
C GLN A 160 -18.35 18.34 -17.66
N LEU A 161 -18.69 17.73 -16.52
CA LEU A 161 -19.99 17.05 -16.34
C LEU A 161 -21.17 18.01 -16.42
N SER A 162 -21.02 19.24 -15.90
CA SER A 162 -22.05 20.28 -16.02
C SER A 162 -22.17 20.91 -17.41
N ALA A 163 -21.18 20.69 -18.27
CA ALA A 163 -21.14 21.17 -19.65
C ALA A 163 -21.59 20.11 -20.67
N LEU A 164 -21.90 18.88 -20.23
CA LEU A 164 -22.61 17.93 -21.05
C LEU A 164 -24.00 18.51 -21.36
N PRO A 165 -24.49 18.40 -22.61
CA PRO A 165 -25.86 18.80 -22.91
C PRO A 165 -26.77 18.10 -21.91
N GLN A 166 -27.60 18.86 -21.19
CA GLN A 166 -28.79 18.30 -20.56
C GLN A 166 -29.46 17.52 -21.69
N LEU A 167 -29.49 16.18 -21.58
CA LEU A 167 -30.25 15.38 -22.53
C LEU A 167 -31.69 15.85 -22.39
N GLY A 168 -32.06 16.77 -23.28
CA GLY A 168 -33.37 17.39 -23.32
C GLY A 168 -34.38 16.27 -23.39
N GLY A 169 -35.18 16.15 -22.33
CA GLY A 169 -36.45 15.47 -22.42
C GLY A 169 -37.17 16.09 -23.60
N ARG A 170 -37.51 15.24 -24.56
CA ARG A 170 -38.28 15.59 -25.76
C ARG A 170 -39.49 16.42 -25.35
N ASP A 171 -39.63 17.58 -25.97
CA ASP A 171 -40.96 18.09 -26.30
C ASP A 171 -41.57 17.06 -27.26
N GLU A 172 -42.53 16.28 -26.77
CA GLU A 172 -43.67 15.69 -27.49
C GLU A 172 -44.63 15.01 -26.50
#